data_AF-A0A535JSG9-F1
#
_entry.id   AF-A0A535JSG9-F1
#
_cell.length_a   1.000
_cell.length_b   1.000
_cell.length_c   1.000
_cell.angle_alpha   90.00
_cell.angle_beta   90.00
_cell.angle_gamma   90.00
#
_symmetry.space_group_name_H-M   'P 1'
#
loop_
_entity.id
_entity.type
_entity.pdbx_description
1 polymer ?
#
loop_
_entity_poly.entity_id
_entity_poly.type
_entity_poly.pdbx_seq_one_letter_code
_entity_poly.pdbx_strand_id
1 'polypeptide(L)' 'MGGCMKLLVEILLAIFLHPLVWVLCVVNIVGRQDMSGLSKVLWIVITFVWGIGPILYVLLAKGAFW' A
#
# COMPACT_ATOMS: atom_id res chain seq x y z
N MET A 1 10.18 -11.81 -20.30
CA MET A 1 9.22 -12.51 -19.40
C MET A 1 7.87 -12.56 -20.10
N GLY A 2 7.19 -13.72 -20.10
CA GLY A 2 5.80 -13.80 -20.59
C GLY A 2 4.86 -12.95 -19.73
N GLY A 3 3.79 -12.41 -20.31
CA GLY A 3 2.88 -11.47 -19.64
C GLY A 3 2.31 -11.97 -18.29
N CYS A 4 2.01 -13.27 -18.20
CA CYS A 4 1.52 -13.88 -16.96
C CYS A 4 2.57 -13.91 -15.83
N MET A 5 3.84 -14.11 -16.18
CA MET A 5 4.94 -14.18 -15.21
C MET A 5 5.24 -12.79 -14.61
N LYS A 6 5.11 -11.73 -15.41
CA LYS A 6 5.27 -10.35 -14.95
C LYS A 6 4.20 -9.99 -13.92
N LEU A 7 2.92 -10.23 -14.24
CA LEU A 7 1.80 -9.90 -13.37
C LEU A 7 1.87 -10.63 -12.02
N LEU A 8 2.31 -11.89 -12.02
CA LEU A 8 2.48 -12.67 -10.79
C LEU A 8 3.57 -12.08 -9.88
N VAL A 9 4.70 -11.64 -10.46
CA VAL A 9 5.77 -10.96 -9.71
C VAL A 9 5.29 -9.61 -9.16
N GLU A 10 4.56 -8.82 -9.95
CA GLU A 10 4.02 -7.53 -9.50
C GLU A 10 3.03 -7.68 -8.34
N ILE A 11 2.15 -8.69 -8.39
CA ILE A 11 1.20 -8.98 -7.31
C ILE A 11 1.94 -9.46 -6.05
N LEU A 12 2.92 -10.36 -6.19
CA LEU A 12 3.72 -10.82 -5.05
C LEU A 12 4.46 -9.65 -4.39
N LEU A 13 5.09 -8.80 -5.19
CA LEU A 13 5.75 -7.59 -4.71
C LEU A 13 4.75 -6.66 -4.01
N ALA A 14 3.57 -6.44 -4.57
CA ALA A 14 2.50 -5.64 -3.94
C ALA A 14 2.10 -6.17 -2.56
N ILE A 15 1.87 -7.47 -2.45
CA ILE A 15 1.40 -8.13 -1.22
C ILE A 15 2.45 -8.03 -0.10
N PHE A 16 3.75 -7.99 -0.41
CA PHE A 16 4.79 -7.85 0.61
C PHE A 16 5.22 -6.40 0.87
N LEU A 17 5.40 -5.59 -0.18
CA LEU A 17 5.80 -4.19 -0.04
C LEU A 17 4.72 -3.37 0.64
N HIS A 18 3.44 -3.58 0.31
CA HIS A 18 2.38 -2.76 0.88
C HIS A 18 2.25 -2.91 2.41
N PRO A 19 2.19 -4.12 3.00
CA PRO A 19 2.17 -4.27 4.45
C PRO A 19 3.40 -3.68 5.14
N LEU A 20 4.60 -3.86 4.57
CA LEU A 20 5.83 -3.28 5.10
C LEU A 20 5.75 -1.75 5.14
N VAL A 21 5.38 -1.12 4.03
CA VAL A 21 5.23 0.34 3.92
C VAL A 21 4.10 0.83 4.84
N TRP A 22 3.00 0.09 4.94
CA TRP A 22 1.89 0.43 5.82
C TRP A 22 2.31 0.42 7.29
N VAL A 23 3.05 -0.60 7.75
CA VAL A 23 3.58 -0.64 9.12
C VAL A 23 4.52 0.54 9.39
N LEU A 24 5.43 0.85 8.46
CA LEU A 24 6.30 2.01 8.59
C LEU A 24 5.51 3.32 8.65
N CYS A 25 4.44 3.43 7.86
CA CYS A 25 3.52 4.57 7.88
C CYS A 25 2.79 4.68 9.23
N VAL A 26 2.29 3.57 9.77
CA VAL A 26 1.65 3.52 11.10
C VAL A 26 2.63 3.97 12.19
N VAL A 27 3.87 3.47 12.17
CA VAL A 27 4.92 3.88 13.13
C VAL A 27 5.16 5.39 13.04
N ASN A 28 5.25 5.94 11.83
CA ASN A 28 5.41 7.39 11.63
C ASN A 28 4.21 8.18 12.19
N ILE A 29 2.97 7.79 11.86
CA ILE A 29 1.75 8.45 12.31
C ILE A 29 1.64 8.41 13.84
N VAL A 30 1.93 7.27 14.46
CA VAL A 30 1.88 7.12 15.92
C VAL A 30 2.95 7.99 16.59
N GLY A 31 4.15 8.07 16.02
CA GLY A 31 5.26 8.88 16.53
C GLY A 31 5.06 10.40 16.45
N ARG A 32 4.15 10.89 15.60
CA ARG A 32 3.87 12.33 15.44
C ARG A 32 3.26 12.95 16.70
N GLN A 33 3.88 14.00 17.23
CA GLN A 33 3.42 14.72 18.42
C GLN A 33 2.42 15.84 18.10
N ASP A 34 2.34 16.24 16.83
CA ASP A 34 1.52 17.33 16.33
C ASP A 34 0.13 16.89 15.83
N MET A 35 -0.17 15.60 15.93
CA MET A 35 -1.44 15.01 15.48
C MET A 35 -2.31 14.58 16.65
N SER A 36 -3.60 14.95 16.61
CA SER A 36 -4.61 14.43 17.51
C SER A 36 -4.83 12.93 17.30
N GLY A 37 -5.27 12.23 18.36
CA GLY A 37 -5.52 10.78 18.30
C GLY A 37 -6.54 10.39 17.22
N LEU A 38 -7.60 11.18 17.04
CA LEU A 38 -8.60 10.95 15.98
C LEU A 38 -7.99 11.05 14.59
N SER A 39 -7.17 12.08 14.34
CA SER A 39 -6.48 12.25 13.06
C SER A 39 -5.54 11.08 12.77
N LYS A 40 -4.84 10.54 13.78
CA LYS A 40 -3.98 9.36 13.62
C LYS A 40 -4.79 8.14 13.18
N VAL A 41 -5.90 7.85 13.86
CA VAL A 41 -6.77 6.71 13.53
C VAL A 41 -7.32 6.82 12.11
N LEU A 42 -7.82 8.00 11.72
CA LEU A 42 -8.32 8.23 10.36
C LEU A 42 -7.24 7.96 9.30
N TRP A 43 -6.04 8.49 9.51
CA TRP A 43 -4.94 8.30 8.56
C TRP A 43 -4.48 6.83 8.45
N ILE A 44 -4.46 6.09 9.56
CA ILE A 44 -4.13 4.66 9.55
C ILE A 44 -5.16 3.87 8.70
N VAL A 45 -6.44 4.18 8.82
CA VAL A 45 -7.51 3.55 8.02
C VAL A 45 -7.39 3.91 6.54
N ILE A 46 -7.19 5.20 6.23
CA ILE A 46 -7.05 5.67 4.83
C ILE A 46 -5.86 5.00 4.14
N THR A 47 -4.71 4.94 4.81
CA THR A 47 -3.47 4.36 4.26
C THR A 47 -3.55 2.85 4.07
N PHE A 48 -4.36 2.16 4.88
CA PHE A 48 -4.64 0.73 4.70
C PHE A 48 -5.41 0.47 3.39
N VAL A 49 -6.47 1.24 3.14
CA VAL A 49 -7.27 1.12 1.91
C VAL A 49 -6.45 1.50 0.68
N TRP A 50 -5.50 2.43 0.80
CA TRP A 50 -4.64 2.84 -0.31
C TRP A 50 -3.81 1.69 -0.89
N GLY A 51 -3.49 0.64 -0.11
CA GLY A 51 -2.81 -0.56 -0.61
C GLY A 51 -3.54 -1.36 -1.66
N ILE A 52 -4.86 -1.18 -1.73
CA ILE A 52 -5.70 -1.80 -2.75
C ILE A 52 -5.48 -1.11 -4.10
N GLY A 53 -5.16 0.18 -4.11
CA GLY A 53 -4.96 0.99 -5.33
C GLY A 53 -3.93 0.40 -6.31
N PRO A 54 -2.71 0.07 -5.87
CA PRO A 54 -1.68 -0.54 -6.73
C PRO A 54 -2.09 -1.88 -7.31
N ILE A 55 -2.76 -2.70 -6.50
CA ILE A 55 -3.26 -4.01 -6.92
C ILE A 55 -4.32 -3.83 -8.01
N LEU A 56 -5.26 -2.89 -7.82
CA LEU A 56 -6.28 -2.58 -8.81
C LEU A 56 -5.68 -1.94 -10.08
N TYR A 57 -4.62 -1.14 -9.97
CA TYR A 57 -3.94 -0.53 -11.12
C TYR A 57 -3.30 -1.59 -12.02
N VAL A 58 -2.63 -2.58 -11.42
CA VAL A 58 -2.07 -3.72 -12.17
C VAL A 58 -3.18 -4.57 -12.78
N LEU A 59 -4.22 -4.90 -12.01
CA LEU A 59 -5.28 -5.84 -12.44
C LEU A 59 -6.25 -5.25 -13.47
N LEU A 60 -6.70 -4.00 -13.28
CA LEU A 60 -7.77 -3.39 -14.08
C LEU A 60 -7.24 -2.51 -15.21
N ALA A 61 -6.14 -1.79 -14.97
CA ALA A 61 -5.59 -0.85 -15.94
C ALA A 61 -4.46 -1.45 -16.78
N LYS A 62 -4.06 -2.71 -16.54
CA LYS A 62 -2.82 -3.31 -17.08
C LYS A 62 -1.61 -2.39 -16.84
N GLY A 63 -1.65 -1.64 -15.75
CA GLY A 63 -0.57 -0.75 -15.34
C GLY A 63 0.68 -1.53 -14.95
N ALA A 64 1.83 -0.88 -14.99
CA ALA A 64 3.03 -1.45 -14.41
C ALA A 64 3.06 -1.16 -12.90
N PHE A 65 3.68 -2.06 -12.15
CA PHE A 65 4.05 -1.77 -10.76
C PHE A 65 5.01 -0.57 -10.72
N TRP A 66 4.77 0.38 -9.82
CA TRP A 66 5.59 1.59 -9.69
C TRP A 66 6.99 1.30 -9.15
#